data_AF-A3DNV7-F1
#
_entry.id   AF-A3DNV7-F1
#
_cell.length_a   1.000
_cell.length_b   1.000
_cell.length_c   1.000
_cell.angle_alpha   90.00
_cell.angle_beta   90.00
_cell.angle_gamma   90.00
#
_symmetry.space_group_name_H-M   'P 1'
#
loop_
_entity.id
_entity.type
_entity.pdbx_description
1 polymer ?
#
loop_
_entity_poly.entity_id
_entity_poly.type
_entity_poly.pdbx_seq_one_letter_code
_entity_poly.pdbx_strand_id
1 'polypeptide(L)' 'MNNKSRQIILDILKKYNELNISRLVRLTGLHYRVLVKELKELVEEGYVEERRFGRLRLFRLREKKS' A
#
# COMPACT_ATOMS: atom_id res chain seq x y z
N MET A 1 -6.34 -8.03 14.40
CA MET A 1 -6.42 -7.57 12.99
C MET A 1 -7.88 -7.27 12.68
N ASN A 2 -8.32 -6.01 12.75
CA ASN A 2 -9.72 -5.61 12.53
C ASN A 2 -9.85 -4.34 11.65
N ASN A 3 -8.97 -4.15 10.66
CA ASN A 3 -8.99 -2.98 9.80
C ASN A 3 -9.21 -3.39 8.32
N LYS A 4 -10.47 -3.29 7.87
CA LYS A 4 -10.90 -3.61 6.49
C LYS A 4 -10.07 -2.86 5.44
N SER A 5 -9.69 -1.60 5.73
CA SER A 5 -8.88 -0.77 4.82
C SER A 5 -7.51 -1.40 4.55
N ARG A 6 -6.85 -1.92 5.59
CA ARG A 6 -5.53 -2.57 5.46
C ARG A 6 -5.62 -3.84 4.63
N GLN A 7 -6.65 -4.66 4.85
CA GLN A 7 -6.84 -5.87 4.08
C GLN A 7 -7.05 -5.55 2.60
N ILE A 8 -7.90 -4.57 2.27
CA ILE A 8 -8.13 -4.13 0.89
C ILE A 8 -6.82 -3.66 0.24
N ILE A 9 -5.99 -2.89 0.94
CA ILE A 9 -4.68 -2.42 0.43
C ILE A 9 -3.78 -3.61 0.12
N LEU A 10 -3.64 -4.55 1.06
CA LEU A 10 -2.78 -5.73 0.89
C LEU A 10 -3.26 -6.63 -0.25
N ASP A 11 -4.56 -6.86 -0.39
CA ASP A 11 -5.15 -7.68 -1.46
C ASP A 11 -4.91 -7.04 -2.84
N ILE A 12 -5.06 -5.71 -2.94
CA ILE A 12 -4.76 -4.97 -4.17
C ILE A 12 -3.27 -5.05 -4.50
N LEU A 13 -2.38 -4.84 -3.54
CA LEU A 13 -0.93 -4.95 -3.78
C LEU A 13 -0.53 -6.38 -4.17
N LYS A 14 -1.12 -7.40 -3.54
CA LYS A 14 -0.92 -8.80 -3.91
C LYS A 14 -1.32 -9.09 -5.35
N LYS A 15 -2.44 -8.50 -5.81
CA LYS A 15 -2.99 -8.72 -7.15
C LYS A 15 -2.18 -8.01 -8.25
N TYR A 16 -1.67 -6.81 -7.98
CA TYR A 16 -1.05 -5.96 -9.02
C TYR A 16 0.47 -5.77 -8.85
N ASN A 17 1.08 -6.45 -7.88
CA ASN A 17 2.50 -6.41 -7.54
C ASN A 17 3.00 -5.05 -7.02
N GLU A 18 3.13 -4.04 -7.89
CA GLU A 18 3.60 -2.69 -7.55
C GLU A 18 2.65 -1.62 -8.12
N LEU A 19 2.23 -0.66 -7.28
CA LEU A 19 1.29 0.38 -7.67
C LEU A 19 1.70 1.75 -7.14
N ASN A 20 1.38 2.79 -7.93
CA ASN A 20 1.46 4.16 -7.43
C ASN A 20 0.26 4.54 -6.55
N ILE A 21 0.45 5.56 -5.72
CA ILE A 21 -0.58 5.99 -4.76
C ILE A 21 -1.91 6.38 -5.42
N SER A 22 -1.88 7.05 -6.57
CA SER A 22 -3.09 7.47 -7.29
C SER A 22 -3.88 6.27 -7.81
N ARG A 23 -3.20 5.20 -8.26
CA ARG A 23 -3.83 3.95 -8.68
C ARG A 23 -4.39 3.18 -7.50
N LEU A 24 -3.71 3.19 -6.36
CA LEU A 24 -4.21 2.62 -5.10
C LEU A 24 -5.49 3.32 -4.63
N VAL A 25 -5.57 4.66 -4.66
CA VAL A 25 -6.82 5.37 -4.34
C VAL A 25 -7.97 4.87 -5.22
N ARG A 26 -7.77 4.81 -6.53
CA ARG A 26 -8.81 4.38 -7.48
C ARG A 26 -9.25 2.93 -7.30
N LEU A 27 -8.32 2.03 -6.95
CA LEU A 27 -8.61 0.59 -6.84
C LEU A 27 -9.16 0.20 -5.47
N THR A 28 -8.70 0.86 -4.40
CA THR A 28 -9.17 0.58 -3.04
C THR A 28 -10.47 1.30 -2.72
N GLY A 29 -10.79 2.40 -3.43
CA GLY A 29 -11.93 3.26 -3.13
C GLY A 29 -11.78 4.05 -1.81
N LEU A 30 -10.61 3.97 -1.16
CA LEU A 30 -10.35 4.63 0.11
C LEU A 30 -10.07 6.13 -0.11
N HIS A 31 -10.50 6.94 0.85
CA HIS A 31 -10.12 8.35 0.88
C HIS A 31 -8.59 8.49 0.98
N TYR A 32 -8.00 9.42 0.23
CA TYR A 32 -6.54 9.59 0.13
C TYR A 32 -5.85 9.67 1.50
N ARG A 33 -6.42 10.44 2.44
CA ARG A 33 -5.84 10.58 3.81
C ARG A 33 -5.83 9.26 4.58
N VAL A 34 -6.85 8.42 4.41
CA VAL A 34 -6.92 7.09 5.03
C VAL A 34 -5.87 6.19 4.40
N LEU A 35 -5.83 6.13 3.06
CA LEU A 35 -4.85 5.31 2.34
C LEU A 35 -3.40 5.67 2.71
N VAL A 36 -3.06 6.96 2.78
CA VAL A 36 -1.71 7.43 3.17
C VAL A 36 -1.36 6.99 4.59
N LYS A 37 -2.30 7.12 5.54
CA LYS A 37 -2.10 6.71 6.92
C LYS A 37 -1.84 5.20 7.01
N GLU A 38 -2.71 4.40 6.41
CA GLU A 38 -2.61 2.93 6.45
C GLU A 38 -1.34 2.42 5.72
N LEU A 39 -0.98 2.99 4.57
CA LEU A 39 0.26 2.65 3.87
C LEU A 39 1.49 2.99 4.70
N LYS A 40 1.48 4.13 5.42
CA LYS A 40 2.59 4.50 6.31
C LYS A 40 2.77 3.47 7.42
N GLU A 41 1.70 3.10 8.12
CA GLU A 41 1.74 2.06 9.16
C GLU A 41 2.19 0.71 8.60
N LEU A 42 1.65 0.29 7.45
CA LEU A 42 2.04 -0.97 6.80
C LEU A 42 3.52 -1.00 6.38
N VAL A 43 4.10 0.16 6.02
CA VAL A 43 5.53 0.30 5.73
C VAL A 43 6.36 0.22 7.00
N GLU A 44 5.95 0.92 8.06
CA GLU A 44 6.63 0.89 9.38
C GLU A 44 6.62 -0.51 10.00
N GLU A 45 5.52 -1.25 9.83
CA GLU A 45 5.40 -2.65 10.27
C GLU A 45 6.07 -3.66 9.32
N GLY A 46 6.55 -3.22 8.16
CA GLY A 46 7.30 -4.05 7.22
C GLY A 46 6.46 -5.00 6.35
N TYR A 47 5.14 -4.80 6.24
CA TYR A 47 4.28 -5.55 5.32
C TYR A 47 4.36 -5.03 3.87
N VAL A 48 4.60 -3.73 3.72
CA VAL A 48 4.67 -3.03 2.44
C VAL A 48 6.01 -2.31 2.38
N GLU A 49 6.56 -2.14 1.18
CA GLU A 49 7.70 -1.25 0.95
C GLU A 49 7.27 -0.05 0.09
N GLU A 50 7.82 1.12 0.40
CA GLU A 50 7.66 2.35 -0.39
C GLU A 50 8.96 2.64 -1.14
N ARG A 51 8.85 2.87 -2.46
CA ARG A 51 9.94 3.40 -3.29
C ARG A 51 9.56 4.78 -3.82
N ARG A 52 10.47 5.74 -3.69
CA ARG A 52 10.27 7.12 -4.14
C ARG A 52 11.20 7.47 -5.30
N PHE A 53 10.61 7.99 -6.37
CA PHE A 53 11.31 8.51 -7.55
C PHE A 53 10.87 9.96 -7.77
N GLY A 54 11.59 10.91 -7.16
CA GLY A 54 11.14 12.30 -7.07
C GLY A 54 9.78 12.39 -6.38
N ARG A 55 8.75 12.83 -7.10
CA ARG A 55 7.36 12.93 -6.60
C ARG A 55 6.56 11.62 -6.74
N LEU A 56 7.05 10.65 -7.51
CA LEU A 56 6.38 9.37 -7.68
C LEU A 56 6.60 8.49 -6.44
N ARG A 57 5.52 7.92 -5.92
CA ARG A 57 5.51 6.98 -4.80
C ARG A 57 4.93 5.65 -5.27
N LEU A 58 5.74 4.60 -5.23
CA LEU A 58 5.39 3.23 -5.60
C LEU A 58 5.37 2.36 -4.34
N PHE A 59 4.39 1.46 -4.27
CA PHE A 59 4.19 0.55 -3.15
C PHE A 59 4.05 -0.88 -3.66
N ARG A 60 4.69 -1.82 -2.96
CA ARG A 60 4.54 -3.27 -3.19
C ARG A 60 4.57 -4.04 -1.87
N LEU A 61 4.08 -5.27 -1.87
CA LEU A 61 4.24 -6.14 -0.70
C LEU A 61 5.72 -6.43 -0.47
N ARG A 62 6.14 -6.38 0.79
CA ARG A 62 7.48 -6.82 1.14
C ARG A 62 7.55 -8.34 1.02
N GLU A 63 8.41 -8.84 0.15
CA GLU A 63 8.69 -10.26 0.07
C GLU A 63 9.34 -10.72 1.38
N LYS A 64 8.78 -11.74 2.04
CA LYS A 64 9.52 -12.46 3.07
C LYS A 64 10.69 -13.15 2.36
N LYS A 65 11.90 -12.66 2.58
CA LYS A 65 13.09 -13.45 2.28
C LYS A 65 13.05 -14.66 3.21
N SER A 66 12.83 -15.84 2.64
CA SER A 66 13.04 -17.14 3.29
C SER A 66 14.52 -17.34 3.60
#